data_AF-X1B956-F1
#
_entry.id   AF-X1B956-F1
#
_cell.length_a   1.000
_cell.length_b   1.000
_cell.length_c   1.000
_cell.angle_alpha   90.00
_cell.angle_beta   90.00
_cell.angle_gamma   90.00
#
_symmetry.space_group_name_H-M   'P 1'
#
loop_
_entity.id
_entity.type
_entity.pdbx_description
1 polymer ?
#
loop_
_entity_poly.entity_id
_entity_poly.type
_entity_poly.pdbx_seq_one_letter_code
_entity_poly.pdbx_strand_id
1 'polypeptide(L)' 'FSYPGFKEFVGNSPDLNAISHKIMDSWIAFARSGNPNHDGIPKWPSYDIEKRSTMLINHSFKVVEKFQDKERAAWDEKI' A
#
# COMPACT_ATOMS: atom_id res chain seq x y z
N PHE A 1 -23.88 7.40 9.04
CA PHE A 1 -23.50 6.02 9.40
C PHE A 1 -22.55 6.08 10.60
N SER A 2 -22.99 5.68 11.79
CA SER A 2 -22.12 5.52 12.96
C SER A 2 -22.59 4.30 13.73
N TYR A 3 -21.94 3.17 13.48
CA TYR A 3 -22.17 1.94 14.25
C TYR A 3 -21.34 1.97 15.53
N PRO A 4 -21.88 1.52 16.68
CA PRO A 4 -21.09 1.34 17.89
C PRO A 4 -19.86 0.48 17.63
N GLY A 5 -18.68 0.86 18.13
CA GLY A 5 -17.44 0.11 17.92
C GLY A 5 -16.69 0.43 16.62
N PHE A 6 -17.28 1.20 15.70
CA PHE A 6 -16.66 1.47 14.40
C PHE A 6 -15.35 2.24 14.55
N LYS A 7 -15.34 3.29 15.38
CA LYS A 7 -14.17 4.15 15.61
C LYS A 7 -13.04 3.41 16.32
N GLU A 8 -13.37 2.45 17.16
CA GLU A 8 -12.42 1.57 17.84
C GLU A 8 -11.79 0.58 16.85
N PHE A 9 -12.55 0.11 15.85
CA PHE A 9 -12.06 -0.78 14.81
C PHE A 9 -11.19 -0.08 13.76
N VAL A 10 -11.64 1.06 13.21
CA VAL A 10 -10.89 1.79 12.16
C VAL A 10 -9.85 2.77 12.71
N GLY A 11 -9.91 3.08 14.00
CA GLY A 11 -9.10 4.10 14.64
C GLY A 11 -9.67 5.52 14.51
N ASN A 12 -9.13 6.43 15.32
CA ASN A 12 -9.58 7.82 15.43
C ASN A 12 -8.55 8.83 14.88
N SER A 13 -7.64 8.40 14.00
CA SER A 13 -6.66 9.30 13.42
C SER A 13 -7.33 10.35 12.53
N PRO A 14 -6.94 11.63 12.60
CA PRO A 14 -7.43 12.65 11.69
C PRO A 14 -7.09 12.34 10.21
N ASP A 15 -6.06 11.54 9.95
CA ASP A 15 -5.60 11.19 8.60
C ASP A 15 -6.38 10.03 7.97
N LEU A 16 -7.26 9.35 8.72
CA LEU A 16 -7.93 8.12 8.29
C LEU A 16 -8.62 8.28 6.93
N ASN A 17 -9.39 9.34 6.77
CA ASN A 17 -10.12 9.61 5.54
C ASN A 17 -9.16 9.89 4.37
N ALA A 18 -8.08 10.62 4.61
CA ALA A 18 -7.10 10.93 3.57
C ALA A 18 -6.35 9.67 3.11
N ILE A 19 -5.97 8.80 4.03
CA ILE A 19 -5.35 7.50 3.72
C ILE A 19 -6.34 6.62 2.94
N SER A 20 -7.59 6.52 3.41
CA SER A 20 -8.63 5.73 2.76
C SER A 20 -8.89 6.18 1.32
N HIS A 21 -9.02 7.49 1.07
CA HIS A 21 -9.19 8.01 -0.28
C HIS A 21 -8.02 7.66 -1.20
N LYS A 22 -6.77 7.83 -0.74
CA LYS A 22 -5.59 7.46 -1.55
C LYS A 22 -5.57 5.99 -1.93
N ILE A 23 -5.96 5.10 -1.02
CA ILE A 23 -6.08 3.65 -1.29
C ILE A 23 -7.18 3.41 -2.33
N MET A 24 -8.36 3.98 -2.13
CA MET A 24 -9.49 3.81 -3.05
C MET A 24 -9.18 4.32 -4.45
N ASP A 25 -8.59 5.51 -4.57
CA ASP A 25 -8.18 6.09 -5.86
C ASP A 25 -7.17 5.20 -6.59
N SER A 26 -6.22 4.60 -5.85
CA SER A 26 -5.24 3.67 -6.42
C SER A 26 -5.92 2.40 -6.95
N TRP A 27 -6.89 1.85 -6.21
CA TRP A 27 -7.66 0.68 -6.65
C TRP A 27 -8.57 0.99 -7.84
N ILE A 28 -9.22 2.15 -7.86
CA ILE A 28 -10.06 2.60 -8.99
C ILE A 28 -9.21 2.78 -10.25
N ALA A 29 -8.04 3.42 -10.13
CA ALA A 29 -7.12 3.60 -11.25
C ALA A 29 -6.65 2.24 -11.81
N PHE A 30 -6.28 1.32 -10.92
CA PHE A 30 -5.91 -0.04 -11.30
C PHE A 30 -7.03 -0.77 -12.03
N ALA A 31 -8.26 -0.74 -11.50
CA ALA A 31 -9.40 -1.39 -12.14
C ALA A 31 -9.72 -0.83 -13.54
N ARG A 32 -9.48 0.47 -13.76
CA ARG A 32 -9.74 1.14 -15.04
C ARG A 32 -8.66 0.88 -16.10
N SER A 33 -7.39 0.87 -15.71
CA SER A 33 -6.28 0.89 -16.68
C SER A 33 -5.13 -0.08 -16.40
N GLY A 34 -5.24 -0.92 -15.38
CA GLY A 34 -4.16 -1.79 -14.92
C GLY A 34 -2.99 -1.06 -14.25
N ASN A 35 -3.13 0.24 -13.97
CA ASN A 35 -2.08 1.08 -13.39
C ASN A 35 -2.63 1.82 -12.15
N PRO A 36 -2.12 1.55 -10.93
CA PRO A 36 -2.64 2.14 -9.71
C PRO A 36 -2.21 3.59 -9.46
N ASN A 37 -1.35 4.16 -10.33
CA ASN A 37 -0.79 5.49 -10.12
C ASN A 37 -1.84 6.60 -10.25
N HIS A 38 -1.74 7.60 -9.37
CA HIS A 38 -2.44 8.88 -9.42
C HIS A 38 -1.63 9.96 -8.69
N ASP A 39 -2.00 11.22 -8.83
CA ASP A 39 -1.22 12.37 -8.35
C ASP A 39 -1.07 12.44 -6.81
N GLY A 40 -1.87 11.68 -6.06
CA GLY A 40 -1.86 11.68 -4.60
C GLY A 40 -0.86 10.73 -3.94
N ILE A 41 -0.11 9.96 -4.72
CA ILE A 41 0.88 8.97 -4.24
C ILE A 41 2.22 9.09 -4.98
N PRO A 42 3.34 8.64 -4.40
CA PRO A 42 4.58 8.52 -5.17
C PRO A 42 4.40 7.53 -6.31
N LYS A 43 5.26 7.64 -7.33
CA LYS A 43 5.24 6.72 -8.46
C LYS A 43 5.39 5.28 -7.97
N TRP A 44 4.38 4.47 -8.22
CA TRP A 44 4.34 3.04 -7.95
C TRP A 44 4.68 2.28 -9.24
N PRO A 45 5.92 1.80 -9.42
CA PRO A 45 6.26 0.99 -10.59
C PRO A 45 5.61 -0.39 -10.52
N SER A 46 5.49 -1.05 -11.67
CA SER A 46 5.15 -2.49 -11.70
C SER A 46 6.21 -3.28 -10.93
N TYR A 47 5.78 -4.32 -10.25
CA TYR A 47 6.70 -5.23 -9.59
C TYR A 47 7.53 -6.00 -10.63
N ASP A 48 8.84 -6.09 -10.38
CA ASP A 48 9.79 -6.90 -11.14
C ASP A 48 10.71 -7.66 -10.19
N ILE A 49 11.38 -8.71 -10.68
CA ILE A 49 12.20 -9.59 -9.85
C ILE A 49 13.56 -9.01 -9.43
N GLU A 50 14.02 -7.95 -10.10
CA GLU A 50 15.33 -7.34 -9.85
C GLU A 50 15.23 -6.30 -8.71
N LYS A 51 14.27 -5.37 -8.84
CA LYS A 51 14.03 -4.28 -7.89
C LYS A 51 13.05 -4.65 -6.81
N ARG A 52 12.06 -5.49 -7.12
CA ARG A 52 11.00 -5.91 -6.19
C ARG A 52 10.38 -4.72 -5.45
N SER A 53 10.04 -3.68 -6.21
CA SER A 53 9.51 -2.44 -5.67
C SER A 53 8.12 -2.65 -5.07
N THR A 54 7.99 -2.31 -3.79
CA THR A 54 6.75 -2.46 -3.01
C THR A 54 6.28 -1.10 -2.52
N MET A 55 4.99 -0.80 -2.69
CA MET A 55 4.36 0.35 -2.05
C MET A 55 4.09 0.03 -0.58
N LEU A 56 4.76 0.76 0.33
CA LEU A 56 4.43 0.80 1.74
C LEU A 56 3.32 1.82 1.97
N ILE A 57 2.15 1.32 2.35
CA ILE A 57 0.99 2.14 2.72
C ILE A 57 1.09 2.46 4.21
N ASN A 58 1.17 3.75 4.53
CA ASN A 58 1.23 4.31 5.88
C ASN A 58 0.67 5.74 5.85
N HIS A 59 0.79 6.55 6.91
CA HIS A 59 0.48 7.99 6.89
C HIS A 59 1.15 8.72 5.70
N SER A 60 2.36 8.30 5.35
CA SER A 60 3.06 8.70 4.14
C SER A 60 3.42 7.47 3.33
N PHE A 61 2.92 7.42 2.09
CA PHE A 61 3.15 6.32 1.17
C PHE A 61 4.57 6.40 0.64
N LYS A 62 5.25 5.26 0.54
CA LYS A 62 6.64 5.19 0.05
C LYS A 62 6.82 3.93 -0.79
N VAL A 63 7.59 4.04 -1.86
CA VAL A 63 8.06 2.86 -2.58
C VAL A 63 9.42 2.48 -2.04
N VAL A 64 9.58 1.19 -1.71
CA VAL A 64 10.85 0.62 -1.26
C VAL A 64 11.21 -0.56 -2.16
N GLU A 65 12.48 -0.66 -2.50
CA GLU A 65 13.01 -1.80 -3.25
C GLU A 65 13.43 -2.91 -2.29
N LYS A 66 13.30 -4.16 -2.74
CA LYS A 66 13.74 -5.35 -1.97
C LYS A 66 13.17 -5.38 -0.55
N PHE A 67 11.89 -5.06 -0.40
CA PHE A 67 11.21 -5.14 0.89
C PHE A 67 11.28 -6.57 1.44
N GLN A 68 11.70 -6.72 2.70
CA GLN A 68 11.83 -8.02 3.39
C GLN A 68 12.69 -9.06 2.65
N ASP A 69 13.65 -8.64 1.82
CA ASP A 69 14.48 -9.55 1.01
C ASP A 69 15.29 -10.55 1.84
N LYS A 70 15.79 -10.12 3.01
CA LYS A 70 16.49 -10.97 3.97
C LYS A 70 15.59 -12.07 4.53
N GLU A 71 14.34 -11.73 4.84
CA GLU A 71 13.37 -12.67 5.36
C GLU A 71 13.01 -13.69 4.27
N ARG A 72 12.67 -13.21 3.07
CA ARG A 72 12.40 -14.10 1.92
C ARG A 72 13.54 -15.11 1.69
N ALA A 73 14.79 -14.62 1.63
CA ALA A 73 15.95 -15.48 1.42
C ALA A 73 16.12 -16.55 2.51
N ALA A 74 15.88 -16.19 3.78
CA ALA A 74 16.00 -17.13 4.90
C ALA A 74 14.95 -18.26 4.87
N TRP A 75 13.78 -18.03 4.24
CA TRP A 75 12.77 -19.06 4.06
C TRP A 75 13.04 -19.94 2.83
N ASP A 76 13.63 -19.38 1.77
CA ASP A 76 14.04 -20.15 0.58
C ASP A 76 15.14 -21.18 0.91
N GLU A 77 16.03 -20.88 1.87
CA GLU A 77 17.10 -21.79 2.33
C GLU A 77 16.60 -23.00 3.16
N LYS A 78 15.36 -22.96 3.64
CA LYS A 78 14.78 -23.99 4.51
C LYS A 78 13.92 -25.03 3.78
N ILE A 79 13.74 -24.88 2.48
CA ILE A 79 12.97 -25.77 1.60
C ILE A 79 13.96 -26.51 0.68
#